data_AF-A0A3C1I419-F1
#
_entry.id   AF-A0A3C1I419-F1
#
_cell.length_a   1.000
_cell.length_b   1.000
_cell.length_c   1.000
_cell.angle_alpha   90.00
_cell.angle_beta   90.00
_cell.angle_gamma   90.00
#
_symmetry.space_group_name_H-M   'P 1'
#
loop_
_entity.id
_entity.type
_entity.pdbx_description
1 polymer ?
#
loop_
_entity_poly.entity_id
_entity_poly.type
_entity_poly.pdbx_seq_one_letter_code
_entity_poly.pdbx_strand_id
1 'polypeptide(L)'
;MNEHFTRPMRFGEVLDQTFRLSKNNFSTFLLIMLILIGPTILLEALILLLTGTGFFRDMASGGSFLEQYYNTILDVAYEPTTIGEDIGSIIMGLASIVLYPMAQAAIILVIDAIRRQEEFAVGSAIKRAFSRFWPILGSSLLMGVIVIGMFFVAIIVISIFTAIGIVFNPITGIAMGVVLFLAIGGVIAYFLTRWGLYLPAVVFEHCAPGLGRSWSLTRRNFWRTFGLFVVLGLIIVVISSVFELLFFSFLGTSVVYNILLSIVNLITTMFFAVGYAIIYFDLKLRNDGDDLIDMMENYENPKN
;
A
#
# COMPACT_ATOMS: atom_id res chain seq x y z
N MET A 1 18.46 -3.48 -23.90
CA MET A 1 18.03 -2.63 -22.77
C MET A 1 16.65 -2.06 -23.08
N ASN A 2 15.63 -2.25 -22.23
CA ASN A 2 14.32 -1.62 -22.45
C ASN A 2 14.50 -0.09 -22.38
N GLU A 3 14.28 0.64 -23.49
CA GLU A 3 14.54 2.08 -23.62
C GLU A 3 13.87 2.96 -22.54
N HIS A 4 12.83 2.44 -21.88
CA HIS A 4 12.12 3.18 -20.83
C HIS A 4 12.86 3.25 -19.48
N PHE A 5 13.85 2.39 -19.23
CA PHE A 5 14.60 2.39 -17.97
C PHE A 5 15.94 3.13 -18.06
N THR A 6 16.27 3.66 -19.23
CA THR A 6 17.57 4.29 -19.52
C THR A 6 17.47 5.81 -19.56
N ARG A 7 16.25 6.35 -19.47
CA ARG A 7 15.97 7.79 -19.43
C ARG A 7 14.91 8.09 -18.37
N PRO A 8 14.94 9.30 -17.77
CA PRO A 8 13.87 9.75 -16.89
C PRO A 8 12.52 9.74 -17.62
N MET A 9 11.51 9.16 -16.98
CA MET A 9 10.21 8.97 -17.58
C MET A 9 9.35 10.23 -17.44
N ARG A 10 8.27 10.37 -18.21
CA ARG A 10 7.19 11.35 -17.96
C ARG A 10 6.15 10.78 -17.00
N PHE A 11 5.30 11.62 -16.43
CA PHE A 11 4.26 11.21 -15.47
C PHE A 11 3.37 10.08 -16.04
N GLY A 12 2.80 10.28 -17.23
CA GLY A 12 1.96 9.27 -17.89
C GLY A 12 2.73 8.01 -18.33
N GLU A 13 4.02 8.15 -18.67
CA GLU A 13 4.87 7.00 -19.02
C GLU A 13 5.07 6.08 -17.81
N VAL A 14 5.16 6.61 -16.58
CA VAL A 14 5.26 5.78 -15.36
C VAL A 14 4.02 4.91 -15.19
N LEU A 15 2.84 5.49 -15.41
CA LEU A 15 1.58 4.76 -15.32
C LEU A 15 1.45 3.73 -16.45
N ASP A 16 1.77 4.11 -17.70
CA ASP A 16 1.77 3.20 -18.84
C ASP A 16 2.70 2.00 -18.62
N GLN A 17 3.93 2.23 -18.15
CA GLN A 17 4.83 1.14 -17.78
C GLN A 17 4.28 0.26 -16.68
N THR A 18 3.62 0.85 -15.68
CA THR A 18 3.01 0.10 -14.59
C THR A 18 2.00 -0.90 -15.13
N PHE A 19 1.05 -0.44 -15.94
CA PHE A 19 0.05 -1.32 -16.54
C PHE A 19 0.67 -2.33 -17.50
N ARG A 20 1.62 -1.90 -18.33
CA ARG A 20 2.26 -2.77 -19.32
C ARG A 20 3.06 -3.89 -18.67
N LEU A 21 3.89 -3.59 -17.67
CA LEU A 21 4.67 -4.59 -16.96
C LEU A 21 3.78 -5.54 -16.16
N SER A 22 2.77 -4.99 -15.46
CA SER A 22 1.78 -5.81 -14.74
C SER A 22 1.04 -6.76 -15.68
N LYS A 23 0.66 -6.33 -16.88
CA LYS A 23 -0.03 -7.16 -17.87
C LYS A 23 0.88 -8.22 -18.48
N ASN A 24 2.08 -7.82 -18.93
CA ASN A 24 3.00 -8.72 -19.62
C ASN A 24 3.60 -9.80 -18.71
N ASN A 25 3.68 -9.53 -17.40
CA ASN A 25 4.24 -10.46 -16.41
C ASN A 25 3.19 -10.82 -15.34
N PHE A 26 1.91 -10.75 -15.69
CA PHE A 26 0.80 -10.93 -14.74
C PHE A 26 0.92 -12.24 -13.96
N SER A 27 1.11 -13.35 -14.65
CA SER A 27 1.22 -14.67 -14.02
C SER A 27 2.39 -14.76 -13.04
N THR A 28 3.51 -14.12 -13.34
CA THR A 28 4.69 -14.09 -12.45
C THR A 28 4.38 -13.35 -11.16
N PHE A 29 3.87 -12.12 -11.27
CA PHE A 29 3.58 -11.30 -10.10
C PHE A 29 2.41 -11.87 -9.29
N LEU A 30 1.38 -12.40 -9.96
CA LEU A 30 0.27 -13.09 -9.32
C LEU A 30 0.75 -14.34 -8.58
N LEU A 31 1.67 -15.12 -9.15
CA LEU A 31 2.19 -16.32 -8.50
C LEU A 31 3.03 -15.97 -7.26
N ILE A 32 3.81 -14.88 -7.28
CA ILE A 32 4.49 -14.36 -6.07
C ILE A 32 3.46 -14.05 -4.99
N MET A 33 2.42 -13.29 -5.34
CA MET A 33 1.37 -12.90 -4.41
C MET A 33 0.58 -14.11 -3.90
N LEU A 34 0.27 -15.09 -4.76
CA LEU A 34 -0.47 -16.29 -4.38
C LEU A 34 0.35 -17.21 -3.47
N ILE A 35 1.65 -17.36 -3.72
CA ILE A 35 2.52 -18.16 -2.85
C ILE A 35 2.61 -17.55 -1.45
N LEU A 36 2.73 -16.22 -1.36
CA LEU A 36 2.96 -15.54 -0.08
C LEU A 36 1.68 -15.19 0.66
N ILE A 37 0.66 -14.71 -0.05
CA ILE A 37 -0.60 -14.19 0.51
C ILE A 37 -1.75 -15.21 0.35
N GLY A 38 -1.70 -16.11 -0.63
CA GLY A 38 -2.74 -17.13 -0.81
C GLY A 38 -3.02 -17.98 0.45
N PRO A 39 -2.00 -18.44 1.20
CA PRO A 39 -2.22 -19.16 2.45
C PRO A 39 -2.97 -18.33 3.51
N THR A 40 -2.75 -17.02 3.57
CA THR A 40 -3.47 -16.16 4.53
C THR A 40 -4.93 -16.01 4.15
N ILE A 41 -5.26 -15.94 2.86
CA ILE A 41 -6.66 -15.90 2.39
C ILE A 41 -7.41 -17.17 2.79
N LEU A 42 -6.78 -18.34 2.65
CA LEU A 42 -7.40 -19.61 3.07
C LEU A 42 -7.57 -19.69 4.59
N LEU A 43 -6.57 -19.20 5.34
CA LEU A 43 -6.64 -19.14 6.80
C LEU A 43 -7.75 -18.19 7.27
N GLU A 44 -7.88 -17.03 6.65
CA GLU A 44 -8.95 -16.06 6.93
C GLU A 44 -10.34 -16.67 6.68
N ALA A 45 -10.51 -17.33 5.53
CA ALA A 45 -11.76 -18.02 5.21
C ALA A 45 -12.10 -19.12 6.23
N LEU A 46 -11.09 -19.84 6.72
CA LEU A 46 -11.26 -20.84 7.76
C LEU A 46 -11.67 -20.21 9.09
N ILE A 47 -11.02 -19.12 9.50
CA ILE A 47 -11.36 -18.38 10.73
C ILE A 47 -12.83 -17.93 10.67
N LEU A 48 -13.25 -17.29 9.58
CA LEU A 48 -14.62 -16.83 9.38
C LEU A 48 -15.64 -17.99 9.49
N LEU A 49 -15.33 -19.14 8.89
CA LEU A 49 -16.20 -20.31 8.98
C LEU A 49 -16.31 -20.84 10.42
N LEU A 50 -15.19 -20.85 11.14
CA LEU A 50 -15.13 -21.31 12.54
C LEU A 50 -15.83 -20.36 13.50
N THR A 51 -15.89 -19.06 13.20
CA THR A 51 -16.61 -18.05 13.99
C THR A 51 -18.09 -17.95 13.63
N GLY A 52 -18.57 -18.78 12.71
CA GLY A 52 -20.01 -18.88 12.38
C GLY A 52 -20.46 -18.04 11.19
N THR A 53 -19.52 -17.47 10.42
CA THR A 53 -19.86 -16.77 9.16
C THR A 53 -20.32 -17.79 8.11
N GLY A 54 -21.50 -17.57 7.54
CA GLY A 54 -22.04 -18.41 6.47
C GLY A 54 -21.15 -18.45 5.23
N PHE A 55 -21.00 -19.62 4.61
CA PHE A 55 -20.15 -19.76 3.42
C PHE A 55 -20.72 -18.97 2.23
N PHE A 56 -22.03 -19.01 2.04
CA PHE A 56 -22.77 -18.15 1.12
C PHE A 56 -23.64 -17.17 1.90
N ARG A 57 -24.18 -16.17 1.19
CA ARG A 57 -25.12 -15.22 1.76
C ARG A 57 -26.33 -15.95 2.34
N ASP A 58 -26.56 -15.78 3.64
CA ASP A 58 -27.86 -16.05 4.23
C ASP A 58 -28.81 -14.95 3.76
N MET A 59 -29.90 -15.35 3.12
CA MET A 59 -30.85 -14.41 2.52
C MET A 59 -31.57 -13.64 3.64
N ALA A 60 -30.97 -12.53 4.10
CA ALA A 60 -31.61 -11.61 5.04
C ALA A 60 -32.90 -11.06 4.40
N SER A 61 -34.04 -11.52 4.89
CA SER A 61 -35.35 -11.11 4.41
C SER A 61 -35.74 -9.77 5.06
N GLY A 62 -35.26 -8.67 4.49
CA GLY A 62 -35.72 -7.32 4.89
C GLY A 62 -34.73 -6.19 4.60
N GLY A 63 -35.26 -5.01 4.29
CA GLY A 63 -34.52 -3.77 4.09
C GLY A 63 -34.04 -3.51 2.65
N SER A 64 -33.75 -2.25 2.34
CA SER A 64 -33.09 -1.87 1.09
C SER A 64 -31.60 -2.25 1.11
N PHE A 65 -30.94 -2.34 -0.05
CA PHE A 65 -29.50 -2.61 -0.12
C PHE A 65 -28.67 -1.66 0.76
N LEU A 66 -29.00 -0.36 0.70
CA LEU A 66 -28.28 0.66 1.48
C LEU A 66 -28.50 0.49 2.98
N GLU A 67 -29.69 0.09 3.39
CA GLU A 67 -30.02 -0.18 4.80
C GLU A 67 -29.26 -1.40 5.31
N GLN A 68 -29.17 -2.46 4.50
CA GLN A 68 -28.38 -3.65 4.83
C GLN A 68 -26.88 -3.32 4.95
N TYR A 69 -26.31 -2.60 3.98
CA TYR A 69 -24.91 -2.18 4.02
C TYR A 69 -24.63 -1.28 5.24
N TYR A 70 -25.53 -0.33 5.52
CA TYR A 70 -25.41 0.54 6.68
C TYR A 70 -25.47 -0.23 8.01
N ASN A 71 -26.41 -1.16 8.15
CA ASN A 71 -26.53 -1.97 9.35
C ASN A 71 -25.30 -2.88 9.55
N THR A 72 -24.75 -3.45 8.48
CA THR A 72 -23.47 -4.18 8.56
C THR A 72 -22.33 -3.30 9.09
N ILE A 73 -22.24 -2.05 8.66
CA ILE A 73 -21.23 -1.11 9.19
C ILE A 73 -21.46 -0.86 10.69
N LEU A 74 -22.72 -0.71 11.12
CA LEU A 74 -23.05 -0.54 12.54
C LEU A 74 -22.69 -1.79 13.35
N ASP A 75 -23.01 -2.98 12.86
CA ASP A 75 -22.69 -4.24 13.54
C ASP A 75 -21.17 -4.33 13.74
N VAL A 76 -20.36 -4.08 12.71
CA VAL A 76 -18.89 -4.08 12.82
C VAL A 76 -18.37 -3.02 13.82
N ALA A 77 -19.07 -1.89 13.96
CA ALA A 77 -18.64 -0.78 14.81
C ALA A 77 -19.04 -0.95 16.28
N TYR A 78 -20.15 -1.63 16.58
CA TYR A 78 -20.77 -1.63 17.91
C TYR A 78 -20.99 -3.04 18.49
N GLU A 79 -21.04 -4.09 17.68
CA GLU A 79 -21.18 -5.45 18.21
C GLU A 79 -19.87 -5.91 18.86
N PRO A 80 -19.94 -6.49 20.07
CA PRO A 80 -18.76 -7.00 20.76
C PRO A 80 -18.20 -8.21 20.01
N THR A 81 -16.89 -8.19 19.74
CA THR A 81 -16.18 -9.34 19.18
C THR A 81 -15.97 -10.43 20.23
N THR A 82 -15.93 -11.67 19.77
CA THR A 82 -15.53 -12.82 20.60
C THR A 82 -14.02 -12.90 20.73
N ILE A 83 -13.54 -13.54 21.80
CA ILE A 83 -12.09 -13.80 21.98
C ILE A 83 -11.50 -14.58 20.80
N GLY A 84 -12.28 -15.48 20.19
CA GLY A 84 -11.85 -16.25 19.02
C GLY A 84 -11.61 -15.38 17.79
N GLU A 85 -12.51 -14.42 17.54
CA GLU A 85 -12.37 -13.44 16.45
C GLU A 85 -11.16 -12.54 16.67
N ASP A 86 -10.98 -12.02 17.90
CA ASP A 86 -9.84 -11.16 18.24
C ASP A 86 -8.50 -11.88 18.01
N ILE A 87 -8.38 -13.14 18.47
CA ILE A 87 -7.19 -13.96 18.25
C ILE A 87 -6.98 -14.19 16.74
N GLY A 88 -8.05 -14.50 16.00
CA GLY A 88 -8.01 -14.66 14.55
C GLY A 88 -7.48 -13.41 13.84
N SER A 89 -8.01 -12.24 14.19
CA SER A 89 -7.59 -10.95 13.65
C SER A 89 -6.13 -10.62 14.00
N ILE A 90 -5.67 -10.93 15.21
CA ILE A 90 -4.26 -10.75 15.61
C ILE A 90 -3.35 -11.63 14.75
N ILE A 91 -3.69 -12.92 14.59
CA ILE A 91 -2.91 -13.86 13.77
C ILE A 91 -2.82 -13.34 12.32
N MET A 92 -3.96 -12.93 11.76
CA MET A 92 -4.03 -12.38 10.39
C MET A 92 -3.26 -11.06 10.24
N GLY A 93 -3.32 -10.19 11.24
CA GLY A 93 -2.55 -8.95 11.29
C GLY A 93 -1.04 -9.21 11.31
N LEU A 94 -0.58 -10.13 12.15
CA LEU A 94 0.83 -10.53 12.21
C LEU A 94 1.31 -11.17 10.90
N ALA A 95 0.51 -12.07 10.32
CA ALA A 95 0.81 -12.66 9.01
C ALA A 95 0.94 -11.58 7.93
N SER A 96 0.02 -10.61 7.93
CA SER A 96 0.00 -9.52 6.94
C SER A 96 1.21 -8.59 7.07
N ILE A 97 1.56 -8.21 8.30
CA ILE A 97 2.74 -7.37 8.60
C ILE A 97 4.03 -8.00 8.07
N VAL A 98 4.12 -9.33 8.08
CA VAL A 98 5.29 -10.06 7.60
C VAL A 98 5.26 -10.29 6.10
N LEU A 99 4.14 -10.77 5.55
CA LEU A 99 4.09 -11.32 4.20
C LEU A 99 3.94 -10.24 3.12
N TYR A 100 3.20 -9.16 3.37
CA TYR A 100 3.01 -8.09 2.38
C TYR A 100 4.32 -7.39 1.98
N PRO A 101 5.19 -6.95 2.92
CA PRO A 101 6.48 -6.37 2.57
C PRO A 101 7.39 -7.33 1.80
N MET A 102 7.35 -8.63 2.13
CA MET A 102 8.10 -9.66 1.40
C MET A 102 7.61 -9.81 -0.04
N ALA A 103 6.29 -9.82 -0.24
CA ALA A 103 5.70 -9.92 -1.58
C ALA A 103 6.03 -8.69 -2.43
N GLN A 104 5.93 -7.48 -1.84
CA GLN A 104 6.35 -6.25 -2.51
C GLN A 104 7.84 -6.26 -2.86
N ALA A 105 8.71 -6.67 -1.93
CA ALA A 105 10.15 -6.80 -2.17
C ALA A 105 10.47 -7.81 -3.29
N ALA A 106 9.80 -8.95 -3.33
CA ALA A 106 9.97 -9.94 -4.39
C ALA A 106 9.57 -9.40 -5.76
N ILE A 107 8.45 -8.67 -5.86
CA ILE A 107 8.02 -8.01 -7.11
C ILE A 107 9.05 -6.96 -7.55
N ILE A 108 9.55 -6.14 -6.62
CA ILE A 108 10.59 -5.15 -6.88
C ILE A 108 11.87 -5.80 -7.44
N LEU A 109 12.28 -6.95 -6.89
CA LEU A 109 13.44 -7.71 -7.37
C LEU A 109 13.22 -8.30 -8.77
N VAL A 110 12.01 -8.77 -9.08
CA VAL A 110 11.68 -9.22 -10.44
C VAL A 110 11.74 -8.06 -11.44
N ILE A 111 11.25 -6.87 -11.07
CA ILE A 111 11.31 -5.69 -11.94
C ILE A 111 12.75 -5.26 -12.21
N ASP A 112 13.64 -5.36 -11.21
CA ASP A 112 15.08 -5.14 -11.43
C ASP A 112 15.67 -6.14 -12.42
N ALA A 113 15.34 -7.42 -12.30
CA ALA A 113 15.79 -8.44 -13.25
C ALA A 113 15.28 -8.19 -14.67
N ILE A 114 13.98 -7.86 -14.84
CA ILE A 114 13.38 -7.49 -16.14
C ILE A 114 14.12 -6.29 -16.74
N ARG A 115 14.43 -5.27 -15.93
CA ARG A 115 15.16 -4.08 -16.37
C ARG A 115 16.57 -4.43 -16.86
N ARG A 116 17.26 -5.33 -16.16
CA ARG A 116 18.61 -5.81 -16.50
C ARG A 116 18.63 -6.84 -17.63
N GLN A 117 17.46 -7.28 -18.09
CA GLN A 117 17.33 -8.37 -19.07
C GLN A 117 17.95 -9.69 -18.56
N GLU A 118 17.91 -9.89 -17.24
CA GLU A 118 18.37 -11.11 -16.59
C GLU A 118 17.23 -12.14 -16.54
N GLU A 119 17.55 -13.42 -16.72
CA GLU A 119 16.60 -14.50 -16.44
C GLU A 119 16.27 -14.53 -14.95
N PHE A 120 14.99 -14.70 -14.63
CA PHE A 120 14.53 -14.77 -13.24
C PHE A 120 13.56 -15.93 -13.05
N ALA A 121 13.60 -16.50 -11.85
CA ALA A 121 12.63 -17.49 -11.39
C ALA A 121 11.90 -16.94 -10.16
N VAL A 122 10.59 -17.19 -10.07
CA VAL A 122 9.75 -16.70 -8.96
C VAL A 122 10.30 -17.14 -7.60
N GLY A 123 10.67 -18.43 -7.46
CA GLY A 123 11.24 -18.94 -6.22
C GLY A 123 12.56 -18.27 -5.83
N SER A 124 13.38 -17.87 -6.80
CA SER A 124 14.64 -17.14 -6.55
C SER A 124 14.36 -15.71 -6.06
N ALA A 125 13.40 -15.01 -6.66
CA ALA A 125 13.00 -13.67 -6.23
C ALA A 125 12.44 -13.68 -4.80
N ILE A 126 11.57 -14.65 -4.47
CA ILE A 126 11.05 -14.84 -3.11
C ILE A 126 12.21 -15.14 -2.15
N LYS A 127 13.06 -16.12 -2.46
CA LYS A 127 14.21 -16.46 -1.62
C LYS A 127 15.13 -15.25 -1.36
N ARG A 128 15.34 -14.41 -2.37
CA ARG A 128 16.15 -13.19 -2.27
C ARG A 128 15.46 -12.08 -1.47
N ALA A 129 14.13 -12.00 -1.47
CA ALA A 129 13.41 -11.11 -0.55
C ALA A 129 13.58 -11.60 0.90
N PHE A 130 13.40 -12.90 1.16
CA PHE A 130 13.53 -13.49 2.49
C PHE A 130 14.98 -13.51 3.01
N SER A 131 16.00 -13.46 2.16
CA SER A 131 17.39 -13.31 2.64
C SER A 131 17.64 -11.97 3.35
N ARG A 132 16.75 -10.99 3.14
CA ARG A 132 16.70 -9.71 3.87
C ARG A 132 15.46 -9.56 4.74
N PHE A 133 14.97 -10.66 5.28
CA PHE A 133 13.79 -10.67 6.13
C PHE A 133 13.85 -9.60 7.24
N TRP A 134 14.92 -9.59 8.05
CA TRP A 134 15.03 -8.70 9.21
C TRP A 134 15.13 -7.20 8.85
N PRO A 135 16.00 -6.76 7.91
CA PRO A 135 16.02 -5.36 7.50
C PRO A 135 14.69 -4.88 6.93
N ILE A 136 14.03 -5.69 6.10
CA ILE A 136 12.74 -5.30 5.49
C ILE A 136 11.66 -5.26 6.56
N LEU A 137 11.51 -6.32 7.36
CA LEU A 137 10.50 -6.40 8.41
C LEU A 137 10.68 -5.28 9.44
N GLY A 138 11.91 -5.05 9.91
CA GLY A 138 12.19 -3.98 10.89
C GLY A 138 11.88 -2.59 10.34
N SER A 139 12.18 -2.34 9.07
CA SER A 139 11.86 -1.07 8.41
C SER A 139 10.35 -0.90 8.21
N SER A 140 9.65 -1.97 7.81
CA SER A 140 8.20 -1.97 7.63
C SER A 140 7.45 -1.83 8.95
N LEU A 141 7.93 -2.47 10.03
CA LEU A 141 7.38 -2.28 11.38
C LEU A 141 7.58 -0.85 11.87
N LEU A 142 8.79 -0.28 11.72
CA LEU A 142 9.04 1.11 12.08
C LEU A 142 8.11 2.06 11.29
N MET A 143 7.99 1.85 9.98
CA MET A 143 7.08 2.63 9.15
C MET A 143 5.62 2.46 9.61
N GLY A 144 5.20 1.23 9.94
CA GLY A 144 3.88 0.94 10.47
C GLY A 144 3.59 1.68 11.78
N VAL A 145 4.52 1.67 12.73
CA VAL A 145 4.41 2.40 14.00
C VAL A 145 4.33 3.90 13.78
N ILE A 146 5.15 4.45 12.88
CA ILE A 146 5.11 5.88 12.53
C ILE A 146 3.75 6.24 11.94
N VAL A 147 3.25 5.45 10.99
CA VAL A 147 1.95 5.67 10.33
C VAL A 147 0.82 5.60 11.35
N ILE A 148 0.77 4.54 12.17
CA ILE A 148 -0.25 4.37 13.22
C ILE A 148 -0.19 5.54 14.19
N GLY A 149 1.00 5.93 14.66
CA GLY A 149 1.17 7.08 15.57
C GLY A 149 0.69 8.40 14.95
N MET A 150 1.01 8.65 13.68
CA MET A 150 0.56 9.85 12.97
C MET A 150 -0.96 9.91 12.85
N PHE A 151 -1.61 8.81 12.43
CA PHE A 151 -3.06 8.76 12.31
C PHE A 151 -3.76 8.80 13.67
N PHE A 152 -3.21 8.11 14.69
CA PHE A 152 -3.76 8.13 16.04
C PHE A 152 -3.76 9.54 16.63
N VAL A 153 -2.62 10.26 16.54
CA VAL A 153 -2.52 11.65 16.99
C VAL A 153 -3.46 12.55 16.17
N ALA A 154 -3.54 12.36 14.86
CA ALA A 154 -4.43 13.13 14.00
C ALA A 154 -5.91 12.95 14.40
N ILE A 155 -6.35 11.70 14.60
CA ILE A 155 -7.72 11.37 15.00
C ILE A 155 -8.03 12.01 16.36
N ILE A 156 -7.13 11.89 17.34
CA ILE A 156 -7.32 12.51 18.67
C ILE A 156 -7.46 14.03 18.54
N VAL A 157 -6.53 14.68 17.84
CA VAL A 157 -6.54 16.13 17.67
C VAL A 157 -7.80 16.58 16.94
N ILE A 158 -8.14 15.98 15.80
CA ILE A 158 -9.34 16.35 15.04
C ILE A 158 -10.59 16.13 15.89
N SER A 159 -10.70 15.00 16.58
CA SER A 159 -11.90 14.65 17.37
C SER A 159 -12.09 15.58 18.56
N ILE A 160 -11.03 15.86 19.33
CA ILE A 160 -11.09 16.75 20.49
C ILE A 160 -11.51 18.15 20.05
N PHE A 161 -10.82 18.71 19.06
CA PHE A 161 -11.13 20.07 18.61
C PHE A 161 -12.54 20.14 18.01
N THR A 162 -12.91 19.20 17.14
CA THR A 162 -14.28 19.14 16.57
C THR A 162 -15.33 19.08 17.67
N ALA A 163 -15.16 18.22 18.68
CA ALA A 163 -16.07 18.11 19.81
C ALA A 163 -16.18 19.42 20.60
N ILE A 164 -15.05 20.07 20.91
CA ILE A 164 -15.04 21.39 21.58
C ILE A 164 -15.81 22.42 20.75
N GLY A 165 -15.59 22.48 19.44
CA GLY A 165 -16.30 23.41 18.57
C GLY A 165 -17.81 23.15 18.54
N ILE A 166 -18.23 21.88 18.51
CA ILE A 166 -19.66 21.50 18.55
C ILE A 166 -20.35 21.98 19.83
N VAL A 167 -19.66 21.93 20.98
CA VAL A 167 -20.20 22.42 22.27
C VAL A 167 -20.58 23.90 22.22
N PHE A 168 -19.80 24.72 21.50
CA PHE A 168 -20.12 26.14 21.33
C PHE A 168 -21.15 26.36 20.22
N ASN A 169 -20.92 25.79 19.04
CA ASN A 169 -21.82 25.88 17.89
C ASN A 169 -21.55 24.73 16.88
N PRO A 170 -22.55 23.92 16.50
CA PRO A 170 -22.36 22.76 15.62
C PRO A 170 -21.70 23.10 14.27
N ILE A 171 -22.04 24.23 13.66
CA ILE A 171 -21.47 24.65 12.38
C ILE A 171 -19.99 24.97 12.55
N THR A 172 -19.62 25.67 13.63
CA THR A 172 -18.21 25.98 13.91
C THR A 172 -17.37 24.73 14.20
N GLY A 173 -17.94 23.75 14.90
CA GLY A 173 -17.29 22.47 15.15
C GLY A 173 -17.00 21.70 13.88
N ILE A 174 -18.01 21.55 13.00
CA ILE A 174 -17.84 20.89 11.69
C ILE A 174 -16.81 21.64 10.84
N ALA A 175 -16.92 22.96 10.74
CA ALA A 175 -15.98 23.77 9.95
C ALA A 175 -14.53 23.61 10.45
N MET A 176 -14.32 23.64 11.76
CA MET A 176 -13.00 23.43 12.35
C MET A 176 -12.48 22.01 12.11
N GLY A 177 -13.35 20.99 12.23
CA GLY A 177 -13.00 19.61 11.93
C GLY A 177 -12.52 19.43 10.49
N VAL A 178 -13.23 20.02 9.52
CA VAL A 178 -12.83 20.01 8.10
C VAL A 178 -11.50 20.72 7.88
N VAL A 179 -11.30 21.89 8.48
CA VAL A 179 -10.03 22.64 8.36
C VAL A 179 -8.86 21.84 8.93
N LEU A 180 -9.03 21.25 10.11
CA LEU A 180 -8.00 20.42 10.75
C LEU A 180 -7.72 19.14 9.95
N PHE A 181 -8.75 18.50 9.42
CA PHE A 181 -8.61 17.32 8.56
C PHE A 181 -7.76 17.64 7.32
N LEU A 182 -8.01 18.75 6.64
CA LEU A 182 -7.23 19.16 5.48
C LEU A 182 -5.80 19.55 5.87
N ALA A 183 -5.62 20.28 6.96
CA ALA A 183 -4.30 20.72 7.42
C ALA A 183 -3.42 19.54 7.85
N ILE A 184 -3.92 18.68 8.73
CA ILE A 184 -3.20 17.50 9.23
C ILE A 184 -3.04 16.47 8.11
N GLY A 185 -4.08 16.28 7.28
CA GLY A 185 -4.01 15.41 6.11
C GLY A 185 -2.91 15.81 5.14
N GLY A 186 -2.73 17.11 4.89
CA GLY A 186 -1.62 17.64 4.09
C GLY A 186 -0.23 17.34 4.69
N VAL A 187 -0.09 17.49 6.01
CA VAL A 187 1.14 17.14 6.74
C VAL A 187 1.43 15.64 6.64
N ILE A 188 0.42 14.80 6.86
CA ILE A 188 0.56 13.35 6.74
C ILE A 188 0.96 12.98 5.31
N ALA A 189 0.25 13.48 4.30
CA ALA A 189 0.56 13.24 2.89
C ALA A 189 1.99 13.63 2.52
N TYR A 190 2.48 14.75 3.06
CA TYR A 190 3.85 15.18 2.88
C TYR A 190 4.85 14.15 3.41
N PHE A 191 4.72 13.72 4.67
CA PHE A 191 5.63 12.75 5.29
C PHE A 191 5.52 11.36 4.67
N LEU A 192 4.31 10.89 4.34
CA LEU A 192 4.12 9.60 3.68
C LEU A 192 4.76 9.57 2.29
N THR A 193 4.69 10.66 1.53
CA THR A 193 5.38 10.73 0.23
C THR A 193 6.89 10.72 0.43
N ARG A 194 7.39 11.46 1.42
CA ARG A 194 8.83 11.58 1.73
C ARG A 194 9.46 10.25 2.15
N TRP A 195 8.73 9.45 2.91
CA TRP A 195 9.18 8.15 3.39
C TRP A 195 8.68 6.99 2.53
N GLY A 196 7.79 7.25 1.58
CA GLY A 196 7.06 6.23 0.83
C GLY A 196 7.95 5.19 0.17
N LEU A 197 9.12 5.56 -0.36
CA LEU A 197 10.07 4.68 -1.06
C LEU A 197 11.12 4.01 -0.14
N TYR A 198 10.82 3.83 1.15
CA TYR A 198 11.75 3.19 2.09
C TYR A 198 12.06 1.73 1.72
N LEU A 199 11.05 0.96 1.31
CA LEU A 199 11.17 -0.47 1.05
C LEU A 199 12.17 -0.80 -0.08
N PRO A 200 12.10 -0.20 -1.28
CA PRO A 200 13.06 -0.48 -2.34
C PRO A 200 14.46 0.02 -1.98
N ALA A 201 14.59 1.09 -1.19
CA ALA A 201 15.89 1.51 -0.67
C ALA A 201 16.51 0.44 0.25
N VAL A 202 15.72 -0.16 1.14
CA VAL A 202 16.18 -1.27 2.02
C VAL A 202 16.57 -2.51 1.19
N VAL A 203 15.78 -2.82 0.15
CA VAL A 203 16.02 -3.98 -0.72
C VAL A 203 17.36 -3.86 -1.46
N PHE A 204 17.68 -2.69 -2.04
CA PHE A 204 18.85 -2.54 -2.90
C PHE A 204 20.08 -1.90 -2.24
N GLU A 205 19.90 -0.98 -1.29
CA GLU A 205 20.97 -0.06 -0.89
C GLU A 205 21.59 -0.39 0.48
N HIS A 206 21.24 -1.54 1.06
CA HIS A 206 21.79 -2.01 2.35
C HIS A 206 21.58 -1.01 3.51
N CYS A 207 20.65 -0.07 3.36
CA CYS A 207 20.31 0.91 4.37
C CYS A 207 18.96 0.54 5.02
N ALA A 208 18.99 0.13 6.30
CA ALA A 208 17.80 0.04 7.14
C ALA A 208 17.83 1.20 8.15
N PRO A 209 16.74 1.97 8.33
CA PRO A 209 15.38 1.72 7.85
C PRO A 209 15.04 2.26 6.44
N GLY A 210 16.01 2.79 5.68
CA GLY A 210 15.80 3.31 4.32
C GLY A 210 15.07 4.66 4.23
N LEU A 211 14.54 5.19 5.35
CA LEU A 211 13.80 6.46 5.41
C LEU A 211 14.64 7.65 4.95
N GLY A 212 15.91 7.72 5.35
CA GLY A 212 16.83 8.81 4.94
C GLY A 212 17.08 8.82 3.44
N ARG A 213 17.24 7.64 2.83
CA ARG A 213 17.41 7.53 1.37
C ARG A 213 16.11 7.82 0.62
N SER A 214 14.98 7.35 1.12
CA SER A 214 13.66 7.70 0.59
C SER A 214 13.45 9.23 0.58
N TRP A 215 13.87 9.90 1.65
CA TRP A 215 13.81 11.36 1.73
C TRP A 215 14.68 12.04 0.68
N SER A 216 15.93 11.59 0.49
CA SER A 216 16.82 12.18 -0.53
C SER A 216 16.25 11.99 -1.94
N LEU A 217 15.74 10.79 -2.26
CA LEU A 217 15.17 10.47 -3.56
C LEU A 217 13.95 11.33 -3.91
N THR A 218 13.11 11.63 -2.91
CA THR A 218 11.87 12.39 -3.11
C THR A 218 12.07 13.90 -3.00
N ARG A 219 13.18 14.39 -2.42
CA ARG A 219 13.41 15.81 -2.08
C ARG A 219 13.09 16.76 -3.24
N ARG A 220 13.70 16.51 -4.41
CA ARG A 220 13.61 17.35 -5.61
C ARG A 220 12.35 17.11 -6.45
N ASN A 221 11.70 15.95 -6.30
CA ASN A 221 10.59 15.51 -7.17
C ASN A 221 9.26 15.29 -6.42
N PHE A 222 9.07 15.97 -5.29
CA PHE A 222 7.93 15.75 -4.37
C PHE A 222 6.56 15.71 -5.06
N TRP A 223 6.18 16.77 -5.78
CA TRP A 223 4.84 16.89 -6.38
C TRP A 223 4.53 15.79 -7.39
N ARG A 224 5.56 15.38 -8.13
CA ARG A 224 5.45 14.29 -9.09
C ARG A 224 5.26 12.96 -8.38
N THR A 225 6.07 12.66 -7.37
CA THR A 225 5.95 11.42 -6.58
C THR A 225 4.62 11.36 -5.84
N PHE A 226 4.21 12.46 -5.21
CA PHE A 226 2.91 12.59 -4.57
C PHE A 226 1.77 12.35 -5.56
N GLY A 227 1.78 13.01 -6.72
CA GLY A 227 0.76 12.83 -7.75
C GLY A 227 0.70 11.39 -8.28
N LEU A 228 1.84 10.71 -8.42
CA LEU A 228 1.88 9.30 -8.84
C LEU A 228 1.28 8.39 -7.77
N PHE A 229 1.58 8.61 -6.49
CA PHE A 229 0.94 7.86 -5.40
C PHE A 229 -0.55 8.13 -5.29
N VAL A 230 -0.99 9.38 -5.47
CA VAL A 230 -2.41 9.74 -5.46
C VAL A 230 -3.14 9.06 -6.62
N VAL A 231 -2.59 9.09 -7.84
CA VAL A 231 -3.23 8.46 -9.00
C VAL A 231 -3.28 6.94 -8.85
N LEU A 232 -2.17 6.30 -8.45
CA LEU A 232 -2.17 4.84 -8.19
C LEU A 232 -3.13 4.48 -7.06
N GLY A 233 -3.12 5.24 -5.97
CA GLY A 233 -4.02 5.04 -4.84
C GLY A 233 -5.49 5.20 -5.22
N LEU A 234 -5.83 6.23 -6.02
CA LEU A 234 -7.19 6.45 -6.50
C LEU A 234 -7.66 5.30 -7.39
N ILE A 235 -6.82 4.82 -8.30
CA ILE A 235 -7.13 3.65 -9.13
C ILE A 235 -7.45 2.44 -8.25
N ILE A 236 -6.64 2.19 -7.22
CA ILE A 236 -6.84 1.07 -6.30
C ILE A 236 -8.13 1.23 -5.51
N VAL A 237 -8.37 2.40 -4.91
CA VAL A 237 -9.59 2.67 -4.13
C VAL A 237 -10.83 2.51 -5.00
N VAL A 238 -10.85 3.08 -6.20
CA VAL A 238 -12.00 2.96 -7.11
C VAL A 238 -12.25 1.49 -7.49
N ILE A 239 -11.21 0.74 -7.85
CA ILE A 239 -11.35 -0.69 -8.20
C ILE A 239 -11.88 -1.46 -6.99
N SER A 240 -11.25 -1.31 -5.83
CA SER A 240 -11.63 -2.02 -4.60
C SER A 240 -13.06 -1.70 -4.18
N SER A 241 -13.47 -0.44 -4.15
CA SER A 241 -14.83 -0.04 -3.75
C SER A 241 -15.90 -0.53 -4.73
N VAL A 242 -15.62 -0.55 -6.04
CA VAL A 242 -16.55 -1.12 -7.03
C VAL A 242 -16.77 -2.61 -6.76
N PHE A 243 -15.70 -3.39 -6.58
CA PHE A 243 -15.83 -4.81 -6.30
C PHE A 243 -16.42 -5.11 -4.93
N GLU A 244 -16.12 -4.29 -3.91
CA GLU A 244 -16.75 -4.34 -2.58
C GLU A 244 -18.27 -4.23 -2.68
N LEU A 245 -18.77 -3.16 -3.30
CA LEU A 245 -20.20 -2.95 -3.45
C LEU A 245 -20.86 -4.02 -4.31
N LEU A 246 -20.21 -4.43 -5.41
CA LEU A 246 -20.71 -5.49 -6.28
C LEU A 246 -20.83 -6.82 -5.53
N PHE A 247 -19.76 -7.28 -4.88
CA PHE A 247 -19.79 -8.55 -4.18
C PHE A 247 -20.70 -8.52 -2.97
N PHE A 248 -20.72 -7.43 -2.19
CA PHE A 248 -21.66 -7.27 -1.08
C PHE A 248 -23.11 -7.39 -1.55
N SER A 249 -23.45 -6.82 -2.71
CA SER A 249 -24.81 -6.89 -3.29
C SER A 249 -25.29 -8.33 -3.51
N PHE A 250 -24.42 -9.21 -3.98
CA PHE A 250 -24.78 -10.60 -4.27
C PHE A 250 -24.54 -11.55 -3.09
N LEU A 251 -23.52 -11.29 -2.29
CA LEU A 251 -22.93 -12.26 -1.36
C LEU A 251 -23.03 -11.83 0.12
N GLY A 252 -23.47 -10.60 0.41
CA GLY A 252 -23.44 -10.05 1.77
C GLY A 252 -22.03 -10.15 2.39
N THR A 253 -21.94 -10.33 3.71
CA THR A 253 -20.68 -10.55 4.45
C THR A 253 -20.27 -12.03 4.55
N SER A 254 -20.55 -12.85 3.54
CA SER A 254 -20.23 -14.28 3.56
C SER A 254 -18.72 -14.58 3.45
N VAL A 255 -18.33 -15.83 3.69
CA VAL A 255 -16.94 -16.28 3.47
C VAL A 255 -16.52 -16.09 2.00
N VAL A 256 -17.39 -16.40 1.04
CA VAL A 256 -17.10 -16.22 -0.39
C VAL A 256 -16.89 -14.75 -0.74
N TYR A 257 -17.65 -13.83 -0.15
CA TYR A 257 -17.44 -12.38 -0.29
C TYR A 257 -16.01 -11.98 0.11
N ASN A 258 -15.55 -12.41 1.29
CA ASN A 258 -14.22 -12.09 1.81
C ASN A 258 -13.10 -12.70 0.94
N ILE A 259 -13.27 -13.92 0.45
CA ILE A 259 -12.31 -14.54 -0.49
C ILE A 259 -12.20 -13.72 -1.78
N LEU A 260 -13.34 -13.33 -2.37
CA LEU A 260 -13.33 -12.57 -3.62
C LEU A 260 -12.71 -11.17 -3.42
N LEU A 261 -12.99 -10.49 -2.30
CA LEU A 261 -12.32 -9.23 -1.99
C LEU A 261 -10.83 -9.40 -1.74
N SER A 262 -10.43 -10.47 -1.08
CA SER A 262 -9.02 -10.78 -0.88
C SER A 262 -8.30 -11.00 -2.21
N ILE A 263 -8.94 -11.65 -3.18
CA ILE A 263 -8.40 -11.80 -4.55
C ILE A 263 -8.28 -10.44 -5.23
N VAL A 264 -9.28 -9.57 -5.11
CA VAL A 264 -9.21 -8.20 -5.68
C VAL A 264 -8.07 -7.42 -5.02
N ASN A 265 -7.95 -7.46 -3.69
CA ASN A 265 -6.87 -6.81 -2.95
C ASN A 265 -5.48 -7.35 -3.34
N LEU A 266 -5.37 -8.67 -3.54
CA LEU A 266 -4.16 -9.32 -4.01
C LEU A 266 -3.76 -8.75 -5.38
N ILE A 267 -4.71 -8.61 -6.32
CA ILE A 267 -4.45 -8.04 -7.65
C ILE A 267 -4.10 -6.55 -7.54
N THR A 268 -4.85 -5.73 -6.80
CA THR A 268 -4.58 -4.29 -6.71
C THR A 268 -3.25 -3.99 -6.01
N THR A 269 -2.90 -4.75 -4.97
CA THR A 269 -1.60 -4.66 -4.30
C THR A 269 -0.45 -5.03 -5.23
N MET A 270 -0.64 -6.03 -6.10
CA MET A 270 0.32 -6.38 -7.13
C MET A 270 0.56 -5.20 -8.09
N PHE A 271 -0.49 -4.57 -8.60
CA PHE A 271 -0.38 -3.38 -9.44
C PHE A 271 0.33 -2.23 -8.72
N PHE A 272 0.03 -2.01 -7.45
CA PHE A 272 0.71 -1.02 -6.63
C PHE A 272 2.20 -1.31 -6.53
N ALA A 273 2.59 -2.56 -6.21
CA ALA A 273 3.98 -2.96 -6.04
C ALA A 273 4.80 -2.75 -7.33
N VAL A 274 4.19 -3.00 -8.50
CA VAL A 274 4.83 -2.74 -9.80
C VAL A 274 5.04 -1.25 -10.01
N GLY A 275 4.00 -0.43 -9.81
CA GLY A 275 4.11 1.03 -9.96
C GLY A 275 5.09 1.64 -8.97
N TYR A 276 5.08 1.16 -7.75
CA TYR A 276 5.99 1.52 -6.68
C TYR A 276 7.46 1.26 -7.05
N ALA A 277 7.77 0.11 -7.64
CA ALA A 277 9.12 -0.20 -8.14
C ALA A 277 9.54 0.72 -9.29
N ILE A 278 8.63 1.02 -10.24
CA ILE A 278 8.93 1.90 -11.38
C ILE A 278 9.19 3.33 -10.89
N ILE A 279 8.39 3.84 -9.95
CA ILE A 279 8.61 5.16 -9.33
C ILE A 279 9.98 5.21 -8.68
N TYR A 280 10.36 4.16 -7.94
CA TYR A 280 11.68 4.08 -7.32
C TYR A 280 12.79 4.14 -8.36
N PHE A 281 12.72 3.34 -9.43
CA PHE A 281 13.76 3.32 -10.45
C PHE A 281 13.84 4.61 -11.28
N ASP A 282 12.71 5.28 -11.56
CA ASP A 282 12.68 6.60 -12.20
C ASP A 282 13.35 7.65 -11.32
N LEU A 283 13.03 7.69 -10.02
CA LEU A 283 13.66 8.64 -9.10
C LEU A 283 15.14 8.32 -8.86
N LYS A 284 15.50 7.05 -8.76
CA LYS A 284 16.90 6.63 -8.62
C LYS A 284 17.72 7.08 -9.82
N LEU A 285 17.23 6.85 -11.04
CA LEU A 285 17.89 7.29 -12.27
C LEU A 285 18.07 8.82 -12.32
N ARG A 286 17.06 9.59 -11.88
CA ARG A 286 17.12 11.05 -11.82
C ARG A 286 18.17 11.55 -10.83
N ASN A 287 18.17 11.02 -9.61
CA ASN A 287 19.11 11.47 -8.58
C ASN A 287 20.54 11.00 -8.86
N ASP A 288 20.75 9.73 -9.24
CA ASP A 288 22.09 9.21 -9.54
C ASP A 288 22.69 9.89 -10.79
N GLY A 289 21.85 10.28 -11.76
CA GLY A 289 22.27 11.07 -12.92
C GLY A 289 22.65 12.51 -12.57
N ASP A 290 21.86 13.18 -11.72
CA ASP A 290 22.18 14.51 -11.20
C ASP A 290 23.51 14.49 -10.42
N ASP A 291 23.73 13.48 -9.57
CA ASP A 291 24.96 13.34 -8.79
C ASP A 291 26.21 13.20 -9.69
N LEU A 292 26.09 12.49 -10.82
CA LEU A 292 27.19 12.38 -11.81
C LEU A 292 27.47 13.70 -12.53
N ILE A 293 26.44 14.47 -12.86
CA ILE A 293 26.58 15.80 -13.47
C ILE A 293 27.30 16.73 -12.49
N ASP A 294 26.86 16.76 -11.23
CA ASP A 294 27.48 17.57 -10.17
C ASP A 294 28.97 17.15 -9.99
N MET A 295 29.30 15.85 -10.07
CA MET A 295 30.69 15.38 -10.00
C MET A 295 31.54 15.80 -11.22
N MET A 296 30.99 15.73 -12.43
CA MET A 296 31.68 16.17 -13.65
C MET A 296 31.91 17.67 -13.65
N GLU A 297 30.92 18.47 -13.26
CA GLU A 297 31.04 19.92 -13.17
C GLU A 297 32.13 20.33 -12.15
N ASN A 298 32.20 19.64 -11.01
CA ASN A 298 33.26 19.84 -10.02
C ASN A 298 34.65 19.39 -10.52
N TYR A 299 34.72 18.45 -11.47
CA TYR A 299 35.97 18.00 -12.07
C TYR A 299 36.44 18.91 -13.22
N GLU A 300 35.51 19.47 -14.00
CA GLU A 300 35.80 20.43 -15.08
C GLU A 300 36.07 21.85 -14.56
N ASN A 301 35.45 22.23 -13.45
CA ASN A 301 35.80 23.40 -12.66
C ASN A 301 36.24 22.98 -11.25
N PRO A 302 37.42 22.34 -11.11
CA PRO A 302 38.03 22.18 -9.80
C PRO A 302 38.38 23.60 -9.38
N LYS A 303 37.54 24.23 -8.55
CA LYS A 303 37.71 25.65 -8.21
C LYS A 303 39.15 25.96 -7.83
N ASN A 304 39.61 27.15 -8.26
CA ASN A 304 40.61 27.95 -7.55
C ASN A 304 40.55 27.78 -6.03
#